data_AF-A0A8S1ZS35-F1
#
_entry.id   AF-A0A8S1ZS35-F1
#
_cell.length_a   1.000
_cell.length_b   1.000
_cell.length_c   1.000
_cell.angle_alpha   90.00
_cell.angle_beta   90.00
_cell.angle_gamma   90.00
#
_symmetry.space_group_name_H-M   'P 1'
#
loop_
_entity.id
_entity.type
_entity.pdbx_description
1 polymer ?
#
loop_
_entity_poly.entity_id
_entity_poly.type
_entity_poly.pdbx_seq_one_letter_code
_entity_poly.pdbx_strand_id
1 'polypeptide(L)'
;MSRFPRRFIDDSSMEDPRISLCPSIHYRPIKPNDLDRLEQIHRDIFPIKYESEFFQSVVNGVDIISWAAVDRSRPDDHSDELIGFVTAKFVLAKDSEIDDLVHYDSSKGEETLIYILTLGVVETYRNCGIARSLISEVIKYASGLSVCRGVYLHVIAHNNAAICLYKRLMFRCVRRLHGFYLIKRQHFDAFLFVYFINGSRTPCSPLQVAIFIVNYMKSGIKSVASKLVNEEKGQKNRKKFLHAVAMASSSSSSLSVTIFLLLAPLCFSRELPSQIPNGTLDLSLLWYGQFTPIQKGRVQDFIESVNFDAKEGLDPKVSAWWKVVESYQERFEVKDIYRQKKSNRTVAPRIKVKVVRSYVDEKMKYGKELTIGNAEKLVETAIGNMSKVVPVVLLSAQVKAHGVGFCDGTCQHNALAKIKGQKEPRPYIMVSNPEDECPGECAWPFHTADKGPRGMTYQPPSGEVGADALVIQLATGLADLATNPTLTEFLFKSETTPYNDDGKRNHVSSIYIADPATKCTRVFGSGAFPGFTGRIRVDPVTGGAFNSHGINHLKFLIPSIWDPKTKSCWTPM
;
A
#
# COMPACT_ATOMS: atom_id res chain seq x y z
N MET A 1 -99.75 23.07 -4.30
CA MET A 1 -99.08 24.40 -4.25
C MET A 1 -97.59 24.21 -3.91
N SER A 2 -96.78 25.26 -4.07
CA SER A 2 -95.48 25.50 -3.40
C SER A 2 -94.36 24.41 -3.43
N ARG A 3 -93.46 24.58 -4.41
CA ARG A 3 -91.97 24.63 -4.29
C ARG A 3 -91.22 23.70 -3.31
N PHE A 4 -90.24 22.96 -3.85
CA PHE A 4 -88.86 22.89 -3.33
C PHE A 4 -87.86 22.66 -4.50
N PRO A 5 -86.74 23.41 -4.60
CA PRO A 5 -85.78 23.24 -5.71
C PRO A 5 -84.34 22.88 -5.29
N ARG A 6 -83.60 22.24 -6.23
CA ARG A 6 -82.13 22.05 -6.28
C ARG A 6 -81.46 21.21 -5.17
N ARG A 7 -81.13 19.96 -5.52
CA ARG A 7 -79.76 19.45 -5.32
C ARG A 7 -79.02 19.61 -6.65
N PHE A 8 -77.72 19.89 -6.59
CA PHE A 8 -76.85 19.76 -7.76
C PHE A 8 -76.56 18.28 -8.01
N ILE A 9 -76.44 17.93 -9.29
CA ILE A 9 -75.66 16.79 -9.75
C ILE A 9 -74.34 17.41 -10.21
N ASP A 10 -73.22 16.82 -9.80
CA ASP A 10 -71.94 17.00 -10.49
C ASP A 10 -71.25 15.63 -10.53
N ASP A 11 -70.63 15.31 -11.66
CA ASP A 11 -70.18 13.95 -11.98
C ASP A 11 -68.69 13.80 -11.65
N SER A 12 -68.35 12.79 -10.86
CA SER A 12 -67.00 12.62 -10.30
C SER A 12 -66.57 11.16 -10.29
N SER A 13 -66.49 10.59 -11.49
CA SER A 13 -65.62 9.44 -11.75
C SER A 13 -64.17 9.83 -11.44
N MET A 14 -63.68 9.47 -10.25
CA MET A 14 -62.25 9.57 -9.92
C MET A 14 -61.46 8.64 -10.85
N GLU A 15 -60.74 9.23 -11.81
CA GLU A 15 -59.66 8.51 -12.50
C GLU A 15 -58.56 8.15 -11.50
N ASP A 16 -58.10 6.90 -11.55
CA ASP A 16 -56.99 6.39 -10.74
C ASP A 16 -55.66 6.90 -11.32
N PRO A 17 -54.93 7.83 -10.66
CA PRO A 17 -53.77 8.50 -11.24
C PRO A 17 -52.50 7.65 -11.18
N ARG A 18 -52.62 6.32 -11.26
CA ARG A 18 -51.50 5.38 -11.38
C ARG A 18 -51.04 5.27 -12.84
N ILE A 19 -50.57 6.40 -13.37
CA ILE A 19 -49.71 6.40 -14.56
C ILE A 19 -48.47 5.58 -14.19
N SER A 20 -48.36 4.39 -14.78
CA SER A 20 -47.19 3.52 -14.63
C SER A 20 -46.02 4.10 -15.43
N LEU A 21 -45.36 5.14 -14.92
CA LEU A 21 -44.14 5.66 -15.52
C LEU A 21 -43.11 4.52 -15.67
N CYS A 22 -42.72 4.24 -16.91
CA CYS A 22 -41.60 3.35 -17.18
C CYS A 22 -40.31 4.04 -16.70
N PRO A 23 -39.54 3.45 -15.77
CA PRO A 23 -38.46 4.16 -15.11
C PRO A 23 -37.35 4.53 -16.10
N SER A 24 -36.95 5.81 -16.07
CA SER A 24 -36.08 6.44 -17.05
C SER A 24 -34.61 6.29 -16.65
N ILE A 25 -34.13 5.04 -16.70
CA ILE A 25 -32.80 4.67 -16.18
C ILE A 25 -31.69 5.29 -17.02
N HIS A 26 -30.88 6.14 -16.39
CA HIS A 26 -29.68 6.74 -16.96
C HIS A 26 -28.43 6.27 -16.21
N TYR A 27 -27.31 6.16 -16.93
CA TYR A 27 -26.03 5.72 -16.37
C TYR A 27 -25.01 6.86 -16.46
N ARG A 28 -24.29 7.13 -15.36
CA ARG A 28 -23.28 8.19 -15.25
C ARG A 28 -22.13 7.75 -14.34
N PRO A 29 -20.95 8.40 -14.36
CA PRO A 29 -19.95 8.23 -13.31
C PRO A 29 -20.52 8.57 -11.92
N ILE A 30 -19.92 7.99 -10.88
CA ILE A 30 -20.15 8.40 -9.49
C ILE A 30 -19.41 9.73 -9.24
N LYS A 31 -19.97 10.60 -8.41
CA LYS A 31 -19.46 11.95 -8.08
C LYS A 31 -19.47 12.20 -6.56
N PRO A 32 -18.77 13.22 -6.03
CA PRO A 32 -18.72 13.50 -4.58
C PRO A 32 -20.09 13.58 -3.89
N ASN A 33 -21.11 14.19 -4.52
CA ASN A 33 -22.47 14.28 -3.97
C ASN A 33 -23.20 12.92 -3.84
N ASP A 34 -22.66 11.83 -4.37
CA ASP A 34 -23.23 10.50 -4.23
C ASP A 34 -22.84 9.82 -2.89
N LEU A 35 -21.87 10.37 -2.15
CA LEU A 35 -21.19 9.71 -1.01
C LEU A 35 -22.15 9.09 0.01
N ASP A 36 -22.97 9.90 0.67
CA ASP A 36 -23.84 9.46 1.77
C ASP A 36 -24.81 8.36 1.31
N ARG A 37 -25.32 8.50 0.08
CA ARG A 37 -26.26 7.56 -0.54
C ARG A 37 -25.57 6.26 -0.99
N LEU A 38 -24.35 6.36 -1.51
CA LEU A 38 -23.53 5.22 -1.87
C LEU A 38 -23.21 4.38 -0.62
N GLU A 39 -22.77 5.03 0.46
CA GLU A 39 -22.55 4.37 1.75
C GLU A 39 -23.83 3.73 2.29
N GLN A 40 -24.96 4.46 2.27
CA GLN A 40 -26.25 3.96 2.75
C GLN A 40 -26.63 2.67 2.03
N ILE A 41 -26.67 2.67 0.70
CA ILE A 41 -27.05 1.47 -0.05
C ILE A 41 -26.04 0.34 0.19
N HIS A 42 -24.74 0.63 0.38
CA HIS A 42 -23.79 -0.41 0.77
C HIS A 42 -24.11 -1.02 2.14
N ARG A 43 -24.43 -0.20 3.15
CA ARG A 43 -24.88 -0.67 4.48
C ARG A 43 -26.16 -1.50 4.40
N ASP A 44 -27.08 -1.15 3.50
CA ASP A 44 -28.38 -1.78 3.38
C ASP A 44 -28.34 -3.12 2.61
N ILE A 45 -27.55 -3.23 1.54
CA ILE A 45 -27.58 -4.40 0.62
C ILE A 45 -26.36 -5.33 0.72
N PHE A 46 -25.23 -4.89 1.29
CA PHE A 46 -24.06 -5.75 1.46
C PHE A 46 -23.93 -6.24 2.92
N PRO A 47 -23.73 -7.55 3.14
CA PRO A 47 -23.48 -8.10 4.48
C PRO A 47 -22.04 -7.83 4.98
N ILE A 48 -21.27 -7.03 4.26
CA ILE A 48 -19.86 -6.69 4.48
C ILE A 48 -19.78 -5.17 4.58
N LYS A 49 -19.21 -4.66 5.68
CA LYS A 49 -18.92 -3.22 5.82
C LYS A 49 -17.66 -2.87 5.03
N TYR A 50 -17.60 -1.65 4.48
CA TYR A 50 -16.40 -1.08 3.87
C TYR A 50 -15.98 0.16 4.66
N GLU A 51 -14.71 0.55 4.54
CA GLU A 51 -14.15 1.73 5.21
C GLU A 51 -14.56 3.03 4.53
N SER A 52 -14.51 4.15 5.25
CA SER A 52 -14.79 5.50 4.71
C SER A 52 -13.89 5.84 3.50
N GLU A 53 -12.63 5.43 3.54
CA GLU A 53 -11.61 5.71 2.52
C GLU A 53 -11.96 5.04 1.19
N PHE A 54 -12.58 3.85 1.24
CA PHE A 54 -13.07 3.19 0.03
C PHE A 54 -14.14 4.05 -0.68
N PHE A 55 -15.10 4.60 0.07
CA PHE A 55 -16.13 5.46 -0.50
C PHE A 55 -15.54 6.77 -1.01
N GLN A 56 -14.59 7.37 -0.28
CA GLN A 56 -13.85 8.56 -0.74
C GLN A 56 -13.08 8.29 -2.04
N SER A 57 -12.40 7.15 -2.18
CA SER A 57 -11.76 6.74 -3.43
C SER A 57 -12.76 6.55 -4.58
N VAL A 58 -13.94 5.96 -4.32
CA VAL A 58 -14.99 5.75 -5.34
C VAL A 58 -15.54 7.08 -5.86
N VAL A 59 -15.87 8.03 -4.99
CA VAL A 59 -16.56 9.28 -5.40
C VAL A 59 -15.61 10.34 -5.97
N ASN A 60 -14.32 10.27 -5.63
CA ASN A 60 -13.27 11.15 -6.17
C ASN A 60 -12.53 10.53 -7.38
N GLY A 61 -12.85 9.29 -7.77
CA GLY A 61 -12.22 8.60 -8.91
C GLY A 61 -10.74 8.24 -8.69
N VAL A 62 -10.32 8.06 -7.44
CA VAL A 62 -8.92 7.76 -7.08
C VAL A 62 -8.73 6.24 -7.10
N ASP A 63 -7.96 5.77 -8.09
CA ASP A 63 -7.65 4.35 -8.38
C ASP A 63 -8.87 3.44 -8.63
N ILE A 64 -10.08 3.97 -8.55
CA ILE A 64 -11.36 3.29 -8.75
C ILE A 64 -12.12 3.95 -9.91
N ILE A 65 -12.58 3.13 -10.85
CA ILE A 65 -13.56 3.50 -11.89
C ILE A 65 -14.96 3.08 -11.43
N SER A 66 -15.96 3.90 -11.70
CA SER A 66 -17.28 3.73 -11.11
C SER A 66 -18.40 4.28 -11.99
N TRP A 67 -19.56 3.60 -11.95
CA TRP A 67 -20.79 4.03 -12.61
C TRP A 67 -21.98 3.90 -11.66
N ALA A 68 -22.81 4.94 -11.59
CA ALA A 68 -24.13 4.92 -11.00
C ALA A 68 -25.20 4.71 -12.07
N ALA A 69 -26.33 4.11 -11.66
CA ALA A 69 -27.61 4.18 -12.34
C ALA A 69 -28.55 5.10 -11.53
N VAL A 70 -29.20 6.04 -12.21
CA VAL A 70 -30.21 6.97 -11.66
C VAL A 70 -31.52 6.81 -12.44
N ASP A 71 -32.65 7.14 -11.83
CA ASP A 71 -33.95 7.15 -12.52
C ASP A 71 -34.50 8.58 -12.59
N ARG A 72 -34.42 9.15 -13.80
CA ARG A 72 -34.85 10.53 -14.09
C ARG A 72 -36.37 10.71 -14.16
N SER A 73 -37.16 9.65 -13.93
CA SER A 73 -38.62 9.75 -13.79
C SER A 73 -39.09 9.93 -12.34
N ARG A 74 -38.16 9.87 -11.37
CA ARG A 74 -38.45 10.22 -9.96
C ARG A 74 -38.62 11.74 -9.83
N PRO A 75 -39.47 12.22 -8.90
CA PRO A 75 -39.66 13.65 -8.64
C PRO A 75 -38.33 14.34 -8.29
N ASP A 76 -38.24 15.63 -8.61
CA ASP A 76 -36.98 16.34 -8.87
C ASP A 76 -35.88 16.12 -7.82
N ASP A 77 -36.21 16.20 -6.53
CA ASP A 77 -35.30 16.00 -5.39
C ASP A 77 -34.53 14.66 -5.41
N HIS A 78 -35.05 13.65 -6.12
CA HIS A 78 -34.48 12.30 -6.19
C HIS A 78 -34.18 11.83 -7.64
N SER A 79 -34.35 12.70 -8.64
CA SER A 79 -34.18 12.40 -10.08
C SER A 79 -32.74 11.99 -10.47
N ASP A 80 -31.76 12.41 -9.67
CA ASP A 80 -30.33 12.10 -9.82
C ASP A 80 -29.76 11.28 -8.64
N GLU A 81 -30.63 10.82 -7.73
CA GLU A 81 -30.24 9.90 -6.64
C GLU A 81 -29.97 8.51 -7.21
N LEU A 82 -28.81 7.92 -6.88
CA LEU A 82 -28.43 6.61 -7.37
C LEU A 82 -29.31 5.48 -6.79
N ILE A 83 -29.77 4.61 -7.69
CA ILE A 83 -30.57 3.41 -7.44
C ILE A 83 -29.80 2.12 -7.75
N GLY A 84 -28.61 2.25 -8.32
CA GLY A 84 -27.66 1.15 -8.51
C GLY A 84 -26.27 1.69 -8.82
N PHE A 85 -25.26 0.84 -8.69
CA PHE A 85 -23.87 1.19 -8.93
C PHE A 85 -23.01 -0.03 -9.28
N VAL A 86 -21.88 0.23 -9.91
CA VAL A 86 -20.75 -0.70 -9.97
C VAL A 86 -19.47 0.07 -9.71
N THR A 87 -18.59 -0.50 -8.89
CA THR A 87 -17.24 0.02 -8.62
C THR A 87 -16.23 -1.04 -9.02
N ALA A 88 -15.15 -0.62 -9.68
CA ALA A 88 -14.11 -1.50 -10.15
C ALA A 88 -12.75 -0.79 -10.15
N LYS A 89 -11.65 -1.52 -10.26
CA LYS A 89 -10.32 -0.91 -10.34
C LYS A 89 -9.38 -1.65 -11.28
N PHE A 90 -8.32 -0.96 -11.67
CA PHE A 90 -7.21 -1.56 -12.39
C PHE A 90 -6.38 -2.47 -11.47
N VAL A 91 -5.96 -3.59 -12.02
CA VAL A 91 -4.94 -4.48 -11.46
C VAL A 91 -4.00 -4.87 -12.61
N LEU A 92 -2.70 -4.79 -12.39
CA LEU A 92 -1.72 -5.31 -13.34
C LEU A 92 -1.94 -6.82 -13.48
N ALA A 93 -2.07 -7.33 -14.72
CA ALA A 93 -2.46 -8.72 -14.95
C ALA A 93 -1.47 -9.69 -14.30
N LYS A 94 -0.17 -9.39 -14.48
CA LYS A 94 0.99 -10.06 -13.86
C LYS A 94 0.92 -10.13 -12.33
N ASP A 95 0.10 -9.30 -11.68
CA ASP A 95 0.00 -9.13 -10.22
C ASP A 95 -1.32 -9.62 -9.63
N SER A 96 -2.27 -10.02 -10.48
CA SER A 96 -3.55 -10.56 -10.04
C SER A 96 -3.41 -11.98 -9.46
N GLU A 97 -4.46 -12.43 -8.77
CA GLU A 97 -4.57 -13.84 -8.37
C GLU A 97 -4.82 -14.79 -9.55
N ILE A 98 -5.12 -14.26 -10.75
CA ILE A 98 -5.39 -15.03 -11.98
C ILE A 98 -4.25 -14.92 -13.00
N ASP A 99 -3.05 -14.55 -12.54
CA ASP A 99 -1.79 -14.48 -13.30
C ASP A 99 -1.51 -15.78 -14.09
N ASP A 100 -1.81 -16.94 -13.49
CA ASP A 100 -1.73 -18.28 -14.09
C ASP A 100 -2.78 -18.58 -15.18
N LEU A 101 -3.87 -17.79 -15.23
CA LEU A 101 -4.98 -17.97 -16.18
C LEU A 101 -4.92 -16.99 -17.36
N VAL A 102 -4.02 -15.99 -17.32
CA VAL A 102 -3.81 -15.01 -18.39
C VAL A 102 -2.59 -15.40 -19.22
N HIS A 103 -2.74 -15.40 -20.55
CA HIS A 103 -1.62 -15.66 -21.45
C HIS A 103 -0.96 -14.36 -21.90
N TYR A 104 0.21 -14.08 -21.34
CA TYR A 104 0.99 -12.88 -21.63
C TYR A 104 1.62 -12.89 -23.02
N ASP A 105 1.31 -11.86 -23.81
CA ASP A 105 2.10 -11.53 -24.98
C ASP A 105 3.27 -10.63 -24.56
N SER A 106 4.47 -11.21 -24.44
CA SER A 106 5.68 -10.48 -24.02
C SER A 106 6.09 -9.33 -24.96
N SER A 107 5.45 -9.17 -26.12
CA SER A 107 5.66 -8.02 -27.02
C SER A 107 4.77 -6.81 -26.72
N LYS A 108 3.73 -6.95 -25.87
CA LYS A 108 2.67 -5.94 -25.69
C LYS A 108 2.77 -5.07 -24.43
N GLY A 109 3.87 -5.16 -23.68
CA GLY A 109 4.10 -4.37 -22.47
C GLY A 109 3.36 -4.89 -21.24
N GLU A 110 3.08 -4.02 -20.27
CA GLU A 110 2.38 -4.41 -19.04
C GLU A 110 0.86 -4.55 -19.26
N GLU A 111 0.40 -5.80 -19.31
CA GLU A 111 -1.01 -6.12 -19.48
C GLU A 111 -1.81 -5.89 -18.19
N THR A 112 -3.10 -5.57 -18.32
CA THR A 112 -3.97 -5.20 -17.18
C THR A 112 -5.25 -6.03 -17.12
N LEU A 113 -5.90 -5.99 -15.96
CA LEU A 113 -7.22 -6.53 -15.68
C LEU A 113 -8.06 -5.48 -14.95
N ILE A 114 -9.38 -5.65 -14.98
CA ILE A 114 -10.30 -4.85 -14.18
C ILE A 114 -10.97 -5.74 -13.13
N TYR A 115 -10.80 -5.41 -11.85
CA TYR A 115 -11.45 -6.10 -10.74
C TYR A 115 -12.71 -5.36 -10.32
N ILE A 116 -13.89 -5.98 -10.39
CA ILE A 116 -15.13 -5.40 -9.84
C ILE A 116 -15.12 -5.60 -8.32
N LEU A 117 -15.17 -4.47 -7.60
CA LEU A 117 -15.12 -4.38 -6.15
C LEU A 117 -16.52 -4.56 -5.54
N THR A 118 -17.51 -3.82 -6.07
CA THR A 118 -18.92 -3.91 -5.63
C THR A 118 -19.88 -3.70 -6.81
N LEU A 119 -21.06 -4.32 -6.74
CA LEU A 119 -22.15 -4.18 -7.71
C LEU A 119 -23.49 -4.20 -6.96
N GLY A 120 -24.22 -3.09 -6.99
CA GLY A 120 -25.46 -2.90 -6.22
C GLY A 120 -26.63 -2.43 -7.07
N VAL A 121 -27.84 -2.85 -6.70
CA VAL A 121 -29.12 -2.27 -7.14
C VAL A 121 -30.09 -2.34 -5.96
N VAL A 122 -30.77 -1.22 -5.66
CA VAL A 122 -31.78 -1.14 -4.60
C VAL A 122 -32.96 -2.06 -4.89
N GLU A 123 -33.60 -2.60 -3.85
CA GLU A 123 -34.54 -3.71 -3.96
C GLU A 123 -35.67 -3.48 -4.99
N THR A 124 -36.30 -2.32 -4.95
CA THR A 124 -37.42 -1.92 -5.82
C THR A 124 -37.06 -1.81 -7.31
N TYR A 125 -35.77 -1.73 -7.65
CA TYR A 125 -35.27 -1.66 -9.02
C TYR A 125 -34.53 -2.93 -9.47
N ARG A 126 -34.55 -4.00 -8.66
CA ARG A 126 -34.01 -5.32 -9.05
C ARG A 126 -34.84 -5.94 -10.18
N ASN A 127 -34.22 -6.86 -10.92
CA ASN A 127 -34.78 -7.52 -12.12
C ASN A 127 -35.05 -6.61 -13.33
N CYS A 128 -35.10 -5.28 -13.19
CA CYS A 128 -35.22 -4.28 -14.27
C CYS A 128 -33.96 -4.15 -15.18
N GLY A 129 -33.13 -5.18 -15.29
CA GLY A 129 -31.93 -5.21 -16.14
C GLY A 129 -30.73 -4.36 -15.69
N ILE A 130 -30.90 -3.41 -14.75
CA ILE A 130 -29.88 -2.41 -14.36
C ILE A 130 -28.50 -3.02 -14.06
N ALA A 131 -28.44 -4.09 -13.25
CA ALA A 131 -27.18 -4.76 -12.93
C ALA A 131 -26.47 -5.37 -14.14
N ARG A 132 -27.22 -5.79 -15.18
CA ARG A 132 -26.66 -6.25 -16.46
C ARG A 132 -26.01 -5.08 -17.19
N SER A 133 -26.71 -3.96 -17.30
CA SER A 133 -26.22 -2.74 -17.97
C SER A 133 -24.97 -2.16 -17.29
N LEU A 134 -24.94 -2.12 -15.95
CA LEU A 134 -23.77 -1.68 -15.19
C LEU A 134 -22.53 -2.55 -15.48
N ILE A 135 -22.67 -3.88 -15.47
CA ILE A 135 -21.57 -4.77 -15.87
C ILE A 135 -21.21 -4.58 -17.36
N SER A 136 -22.18 -4.33 -18.23
CA SER A 136 -21.93 -4.08 -19.66
C SER A 136 -21.11 -2.80 -19.89
N GLU A 137 -21.30 -1.73 -19.11
CA GLU A 137 -20.42 -0.55 -19.17
C GLU A 137 -18.99 -0.87 -18.72
N VAL A 138 -18.79 -1.69 -17.67
CA VAL A 138 -17.45 -2.15 -17.26
C VAL A 138 -16.79 -3.00 -18.35
N ILE A 139 -17.52 -3.93 -18.98
CA ILE A 139 -16.99 -4.76 -20.08
C ILE A 139 -16.66 -3.90 -21.31
N LYS A 140 -17.52 -2.95 -21.67
CA LYS A 140 -17.33 -1.99 -22.77
C LYS A 140 -16.10 -1.12 -22.55
N TYR A 141 -15.94 -0.57 -21.34
CA TYR A 141 -14.75 0.17 -20.93
C TYR A 141 -13.49 -0.70 -20.98
N ALA A 142 -13.53 -1.91 -20.40
CA ALA A 142 -12.41 -2.87 -20.46
C ALA A 142 -12.02 -3.25 -21.88
N SER A 143 -12.99 -3.39 -22.79
CA SER A 143 -12.77 -3.75 -24.20
C SER A 143 -12.19 -2.59 -25.02
N GLY A 144 -12.37 -1.34 -24.60
CA GLY A 144 -11.72 -0.18 -25.19
C GLY A 144 -10.21 -0.07 -24.88
N LEU A 145 -9.69 -0.87 -23.96
CA LEU A 145 -8.30 -0.81 -23.50
C LEU A 145 -7.48 -1.95 -24.08
N SER A 146 -6.60 -1.65 -25.05
CA SER A 146 -5.78 -2.63 -25.78
C SER A 146 -4.86 -3.49 -24.91
N VAL A 147 -4.44 -3.00 -23.75
CA VAL A 147 -3.64 -3.73 -22.74
C VAL A 147 -4.47 -4.55 -21.76
N CYS A 148 -5.79 -4.34 -21.69
CA CYS A 148 -6.66 -5.10 -20.81
C CYS A 148 -6.87 -6.52 -21.35
N ARG A 149 -6.92 -7.51 -20.45
CA ARG A 149 -7.10 -8.94 -20.74
C ARG A 149 -8.37 -9.54 -20.16
N GLY A 150 -9.13 -8.78 -19.36
CA GLY A 150 -10.39 -9.27 -18.80
C GLY A 150 -10.91 -8.48 -17.61
N VAL A 151 -12.14 -8.83 -17.22
CA VAL A 151 -12.81 -8.35 -16.00
C VAL A 151 -12.99 -9.53 -15.06
N TYR A 152 -12.68 -9.38 -13.77
CA TYR A 152 -12.87 -10.44 -12.77
C TYR A 152 -13.48 -9.93 -11.46
N LEU A 153 -14.03 -10.84 -10.67
CA LEU A 153 -14.77 -10.52 -9.44
C LEU A 153 -14.92 -11.73 -8.51
N HIS A 154 -15.22 -11.44 -7.25
CA HIS A 154 -15.68 -12.42 -6.26
C HIS A 154 -17.19 -12.33 -6.02
N VAL A 155 -17.83 -13.48 -5.83
CA VAL A 155 -19.23 -13.58 -5.41
C VAL A 155 -19.37 -14.62 -4.30
N ILE A 156 -20.13 -14.31 -3.25
CA ILE A 156 -20.37 -15.23 -2.13
C ILE A 156 -21.16 -16.47 -2.61
N ALA A 157 -20.74 -17.65 -2.17
CA ALA A 157 -21.13 -18.92 -2.79
C ALA A 157 -22.63 -19.24 -2.73
N HIS A 158 -23.39 -18.62 -1.82
CA HIS A 158 -24.83 -18.77 -1.70
C HIS A 158 -25.64 -17.69 -2.46
N ASN A 159 -25.00 -16.68 -3.06
CA ASN A 159 -25.71 -15.64 -3.83
C ASN A 159 -26.03 -16.13 -5.25
N ASN A 160 -27.03 -17.02 -5.32
CA ASN A 160 -27.51 -17.62 -6.56
C ASN A 160 -27.96 -16.59 -7.61
N ALA A 161 -28.49 -15.44 -7.19
CA ALA A 161 -28.93 -14.38 -8.09
C ALA A 161 -27.75 -13.75 -8.85
N ALA A 162 -26.68 -13.37 -8.13
CA ALA A 162 -25.46 -12.84 -8.74
C ALA A 162 -24.72 -13.91 -9.55
N ILE A 163 -24.61 -15.15 -9.05
CA ILE A 163 -24.02 -16.28 -9.79
C ILE A 163 -24.76 -16.51 -11.12
N CYS A 164 -26.09 -16.41 -11.15
CA CYS A 164 -26.88 -16.48 -12.39
C CYS A 164 -26.63 -15.27 -13.31
N LEU A 165 -26.52 -14.05 -12.77
CA LEU A 165 -26.23 -12.85 -13.55
C LEU A 165 -24.87 -12.96 -14.26
N TYR A 166 -23.81 -13.31 -13.53
CA TYR A 166 -22.45 -13.43 -14.09
C TYR A 166 -22.35 -14.54 -15.14
N LYS A 167 -22.99 -15.70 -14.91
CA LYS A 167 -23.09 -16.79 -15.90
C LYS A 167 -23.83 -16.37 -17.18
N ARG A 168 -24.95 -15.62 -17.06
CA ARG A 168 -25.69 -15.06 -18.22
C ARG A 168 -24.86 -14.04 -19.00
N LEU A 169 -23.92 -13.37 -18.35
CA LEU A 169 -22.95 -12.45 -18.94
C LEU A 169 -21.63 -13.13 -19.36
N MET A 170 -21.63 -14.46 -19.50
CA MET A 170 -20.49 -15.26 -19.97
C MET A 170 -19.21 -15.19 -19.10
N PHE A 171 -19.29 -14.69 -17.86
CA PHE A 171 -18.20 -14.87 -16.90
C PHE A 171 -18.06 -16.35 -16.55
N ARG A 172 -16.83 -16.86 -16.58
CA ARG A 172 -16.48 -18.22 -16.21
C ARG A 172 -16.15 -18.28 -14.72
N CYS A 173 -16.78 -19.19 -13.97
CA CYS A 173 -16.33 -19.53 -12.62
C CYS A 173 -15.02 -20.31 -12.75
N VAL A 174 -13.91 -19.78 -12.23
CA VAL A 174 -12.57 -20.41 -12.37
C VAL A 174 -12.06 -21.04 -11.08
N ARG A 175 -12.47 -20.54 -9.90
CA ARG A 175 -12.11 -21.12 -8.59
C ARG A 175 -13.23 -20.98 -7.57
N ARG A 176 -13.19 -21.83 -6.55
CA ARG A 176 -13.88 -21.66 -5.26
C ARG A 176 -12.82 -21.32 -4.21
N LEU A 177 -13.05 -20.30 -3.40
CA LEU A 177 -12.18 -19.90 -2.30
C LEU A 177 -12.89 -20.18 -0.98
N HIS A 178 -12.31 -21.02 -0.14
CA HIS A 178 -12.95 -21.46 1.10
C HIS A 178 -12.84 -20.41 2.21
N GLY A 179 -13.94 -20.16 2.92
CA GLY A 179 -14.00 -19.23 4.07
C GLY A 179 -13.67 -17.76 3.78
N PHE A 180 -13.56 -17.36 2.51
CA PHE A 180 -13.10 -16.06 2.01
C PHE A 180 -13.87 -14.86 2.59
N TYR A 181 -15.18 -15.00 2.74
CA TYR A 181 -16.02 -14.01 3.40
C TYR A 181 -16.28 -14.42 4.85
N LEU A 182 -16.42 -13.44 5.73
CA LEU A 182 -17.02 -13.66 7.04
C LEU A 182 -18.11 -12.61 7.29
N ILE A 183 -19.27 -13.09 7.69
CA ILE A 183 -20.48 -12.30 7.92
C ILE A 183 -21.03 -12.75 9.27
N LYS A 184 -21.29 -11.80 10.19
CA LYS A 184 -21.85 -12.09 11.52
C LYS A 184 -21.11 -13.22 12.27
N ARG A 185 -19.76 -13.23 12.20
CA ARG A 185 -18.84 -14.24 12.76
C ARG A 185 -18.89 -15.65 12.12
N GLN A 186 -19.64 -15.86 11.05
CA GLN A 186 -19.65 -17.11 10.29
C GLN A 186 -18.86 -16.96 8.98
N HIS A 187 -18.02 -17.95 8.65
CA HIS A 187 -17.28 -18.02 7.39
C HIS A 187 -18.17 -18.51 6.24
N PHE A 188 -17.95 -17.96 5.04
CA PHE A 188 -18.63 -18.31 3.80
C PHE A 188 -17.64 -18.33 2.63
N ASP A 189 -17.81 -19.31 1.75
CA ASP A 189 -16.98 -19.45 0.56
C ASP A 189 -17.29 -18.37 -0.49
N ALA A 190 -16.33 -18.10 -1.37
CA ALA A 190 -16.51 -17.30 -2.58
C ALA A 190 -16.32 -18.15 -3.84
N PHE A 191 -16.91 -17.70 -4.95
CA PHE A 191 -16.54 -18.10 -6.30
C PHE A 191 -15.84 -16.93 -6.99
N LEU A 192 -14.73 -17.23 -7.66
CA LEU A 192 -13.97 -16.31 -8.50
C LEU A 192 -14.46 -16.44 -9.95
N PHE A 193 -14.94 -15.33 -10.51
CA PHE A 193 -15.51 -15.25 -11.86
C PHE A 193 -14.66 -14.36 -12.77
N VAL A 194 -14.41 -14.79 -14.01
CA VAL A 194 -13.57 -14.09 -14.99
C VAL A 194 -14.26 -14.01 -16.36
N TYR A 195 -14.29 -12.82 -16.96
CA TYR A 195 -14.68 -12.55 -18.34
C TYR A 195 -13.43 -12.13 -19.13
N PHE A 196 -13.02 -12.94 -20.11
CA PHE A 196 -11.77 -12.76 -20.86
C PHE A 196 -11.97 -11.84 -22.07
N ILE A 197 -11.00 -10.94 -22.32
CA ILE A 197 -11.07 -9.84 -23.30
C ILE A 197 -9.77 -9.78 -24.13
N ASN A 198 -9.82 -9.25 -25.35
CA ASN A 198 -8.67 -9.02 -26.24
C ASN A 198 -7.84 -10.28 -26.56
N GLY A 199 -8.51 -11.43 -26.69
CA GLY A 199 -7.90 -12.68 -27.15
C GLY A 199 -7.27 -13.55 -26.05
N SER A 200 -7.30 -13.11 -24.79
CA SER A 200 -6.98 -13.99 -23.66
C SER A 200 -7.93 -15.19 -23.63
N ARG A 201 -7.40 -16.37 -23.31
CA ARG A 201 -8.15 -17.64 -23.22
C ARG A 201 -7.55 -18.49 -22.12
N THR A 202 -8.42 -19.22 -21.40
CA THR A 202 -8.00 -20.31 -20.53
C THR A 202 -7.22 -21.37 -21.35
N PRO A 203 -6.13 -21.96 -20.82
CA PRO A 203 -5.35 -22.97 -21.53
C PRO A 203 -6.16 -24.27 -21.67
N CYS A 204 -6.80 -24.45 -22.83
CA CYS A 204 -7.80 -25.50 -23.07
C CYS A 204 -7.53 -26.35 -24.31
N SER A 205 -6.26 -26.50 -24.71
CA SER A 205 -5.86 -27.58 -25.62
C SER A 205 -4.76 -28.44 -25.00
N PRO A 206 -4.68 -29.75 -25.30
CA PRO A 206 -3.60 -30.61 -24.81
C PRO A 206 -2.21 -30.09 -25.18
N LEU A 207 -2.09 -29.46 -26.36
CA LEU A 207 -0.86 -28.80 -26.81
C LEU A 207 -0.50 -27.59 -25.95
N GLN A 208 -1.48 -26.81 -25.48
CA GLN A 208 -1.26 -25.70 -24.54
C GLN A 208 -0.92 -26.19 -23.13
N VAL A 209 -1.50 -27.30 -22.67
CA VAL A 209 -1.09 -27.96 -21.42
C VAL A 209 0.36 -28.46 -21.53
N ALA A 210 0.74 -29.06 -22.66
CA ALA A 210 2.13 -29.42 -22.94
C ALA A 210 3.06 -28.19 -22.98
N ILE A 211 2.64 -27.06 -23.58
CA ILE A 211 3.41 -25.80 -23.54
C ILE A 211 3.51 -25.24 -22.12
N PHE A 212 2.46 -25.34 -21.30
CA PHE A 212 2.48 -24.93 -19.90
C PHE A 212 3.47 -25.79 -19.09
N ILE A 213 3.41 -27.12 -19.23
CA ILE A 213 4.36 -28.06 -18.61
C ILE A 213 5.79 -27.78 -19.11
N VAL A 214 6.00 -27.55 -20.40
CA VAL A 214 7.32 -27.21 -20.97
C VAL A 214 7.82 -25.84 -20.48
N ASN A 215 6.95 -24.86 -20.26
CA ASN A 215 7.34 -23.55 -19.72
C ASN A 215 7.63 -23.62 -18.21
N TYR A 216 6.84 -24.38 -17.45
CA TYR A 216 7.09 -24.70 -16.04
C TYR A 216 8.43 -25.45 -15.88
N MET A 217 8.66 -26.48 -16.70
CA MET A 217 9.94 -27.19 -16.79
C MET A 217 11.09 -26.27 -17.25
N LYS A 218 10.89 -25.38 -18.23
CA LYS A 218 11.91 -24.38 -18.61
C LYS A 218 12.22 -23.39 -17.50
N SER A 219 11.26 -23.05 -16.64
CA SER A 219 11.48 -22.22 -15.45
C SER A 219 12.31 -22.98 -14.40
N GLY A 220 11.94 -24.24 -14.10
CA GLY A 220 12.73 -25.12 -13.25
C GLY A 220 14.14 -25.38 -13.78
N ILE A 221 14.29 -25.66 -15.08
CA ILE A 221 15.58 -25.87 -15.75
C ILE A 221 16.41 -24.57 -15.77
N LYS A 222 15.81 -23.37 -15.91
CA LYS A 222 16.53 -22.10 -15.69
C LYS A 222 17.02 -21.95 -14.24
N SER A 223 16.24 -22.41 -13.26
CA SER A 223 16.62 -22.42 -11.83
C SER A 223 17.75 -23.42 -11.50
N VAL A 224 17.80 -24.56 -12.21
CA VAL A 224 18.89 -25.55 -12.07
C VAL A 224 20.12 -25.15 -12.87
N ALA A 225 19.97 -24.67 -14.10
CA ALA A 225 21.08 -24.23 -14.94
C ALA A 225 21.81 -23.00 -14.36
N SER A 226 21.11 -22.08 -13.70
CA SER A 226 21.74 -20.96 -13.00
C SER A 226 22.52 -21.38 -11.74
N LYS A 227 22.22 -22.54 -11.16
CA LYS A 227 23.05 -23.15 -10.11
C LYS A 227 24.30 -23.81 -10.71
N LEU A 228 24.15 -24.66 -11.72
CA LEU A 228 25.29 -25.35 -12.38
C LEU A 228 26.31 -24.37 -13.00
N VAL A 229 25.85 -23.28 -13.64
CA VAL A 229 26.73 -22.24 -14.21
C VAL A 229 27.49 -21.44 -13.14
N ASN A 230 27.02 -21.43 -11.89
CA ASN A 230 27.75 -20.85 -10.76
C ASN A 230 28.76 -21.82 -10.15
N GLU A 231 28.50 -23.13 -10.15
CA GLU A 231 29.45 -24.14 -9.68
C GLU A 231 30.69 -24.26 -10.59
N GLU A 232 30.52 -24.32 -11.92
CA GLU A 232 31.67 -24.36 -12.85
C GLU A 232 32.55 -23.09 -12.77
N LYS A 233 31.98 -21.93 -12.45
CA LYS A 233 32.74 -20.69 -12.26
C LYS A 233 33.45 -20.63 -10.91
N GLY A 234 32.96 -21.33 -9.89
CA GLY A 234 33.63 -21.44 -8.59
C GLY A 234 34.97 -22.20 -8.66
N GLN A 235 35.09 -23.19 -9.55
CA GLN A 235 36.23 -24.12 -9.53
C GLN A 235 37.43 -23.70 -10.40
N LYS A 236 37.28 -22.74 -11.32
CA LYS A 236 38.35 -22.32 -12.25
C LYS A 236 39.36 -21.31 -11.69
N ASN A 237 39.06 -20.62 -10.59
CA ASN A 237 39.92 -19.58 -10.00
C ASN A 237 40.88 -20.07 -8.89
N ARG A 238 41.10 -21.39 -8.73
CA ARG A 238 41.97 -21.94 -7.67
C ARG A 238 43.17 -22.77 -8.16
N LYS A 239 43.56 -22.64 -9.43
CA LYS A 239 44.81 -23.20 -9.99
C LYS A 239 45.51 -22.23 -10.97
N LYS A 240 46.26 -21.26 -10.43
CA LYS A 240 47.45 -20.67 -11.07
C LYS A 240 48.21 -19.80 -10.06
N PHE A 241 49.13 -20.43 -9.34
CA PHE A 241 50.17 -19.77 -8.57
C PHE A 241 51.47 -20.55 -8.76
N LEU A 242 52.58 -19.82 -8.88
CA LEU A 242 53.97 -20.30 -9.08
C LEU A 242 54.37 -20.85 -10.47
N HIS A 243 55.63 -20.52 -10.83
CA HIS A 243 56.47 -20.90 -11.99
C HIS A 243 56.05 -20.52 -13.43
N ALA A 244 56.98 -20.25 -14.38
CA ALA A 244 58.36 -19.69 -14.33
C ALA A 244 58.92 -19.45 -15.79
N VAL A 245 60.01 -18.67 -15.90
CA VAL A 245 61.01 -18.63 -17.02
C VAL A 245 60.57 -18.20 -18.45
N ALA A 246 60.85 -16.92 -18.75
CA ALA A 246 61.69 -16.38 -19.86
C ALA A 246 61.42 -16.60 -21.38
N MET A 247 62.21 -15.85 -22.16
CA MET A 247 62.36 -15.76 -23.64
C MET A 247 61.33 -14.91 -24.42
N ALA A 248 61.70 -14.14 -25.48
CA ALA A 248 62.74 -13.10 -25.64
C ALA A 248 62.72 -12.50 -27.08
N SER A 249 62.50 -11.18 -27.23
CA SER A 249 62.82 -10.33 -28.42
C SER A 249 62.30 -8.90 -28.18
N SER A 250 63.11 -7.84 -28.02
CA SER A 250 63.73 -6.98 -29.07
C SER A 250 62.72 -6.44 -30.10
N SER A 251 62.59 -5.13 -30.40
CA SER A 251 63.51 -3.96 -30.33
C SER A 251 62.86 -2.72 -29.63
N SER A 252 63.54 -1.69 -29.11
CA SER A 252 64.50 -0.71 -29.69
C SER A 252 63.93 0.11 -30.87
N SER A 253 64.08 1.43 -31.02
CA SER A 253 64.57 2.59 -30.20
C SER A 253 64.39 3.90 -31.04
N SER A 254 64.63 5.18 -30.66
CA SER A 254 65.24 5.91 -29.52
C SER A 254 64.80 7.41 -29.47
N LEU A 255 64.97 8.08 -28.32
CA LEU A 255 65.35 9.51 -28.08
C LEU A 255 64.96 10.64 -29.07
N SER A 256 64.39 11.76 -28.56
CA SER A 256 65.12 13.05 -28.42
C SER A 256 64.39 14.13 -27.58
N VAL A 257 65.19 15.12 -27.16
CA VAL A 257 64.95 16.38 -26.41
C VAL A 257 64.14 17.39 -27.31
N THR A 258 63.40 18.44 -26.90
CA THR A 258 63.67 19.48 -25.87
C THR A 258 62.44 20.35 -25.50
N ILE A 259 62.46 20.91 -24.28
CA ILE A 259 61.75 22.07 -23.67
C ILE A 259 60.85 22.95 -24.59
N PHE A 260 59.64 23.28 -24.10
CA PHE A 260 59.12 24.66 -24.15
C PHE A 260 58.32 25.03 -22.88
N LEU A 261 58.05 26.34 -22.70
CA LEU A 261 57.81 27.02 -21.42
C LEU A 261 56.33 27.24 -21.02
N LEU A 262 56.15 27.47 -19.71
CA LEU A 262 55.12 28.30 -19.06
C LEU A 262 53.62 27.98 -19.28
N LEU A 263 53.03 27.31 -18.28
CA LEU A 263 51.78 27.80 -17.65
C LEU A 263 51.63 27.17 -16.25
N ALA A 264 51.57 27.99 -15.20
CA ALA A 264 51.45 27.52 -13.83
C ALA A 264 49.98 27.51 -13.36
N PRO A 265 49.41 26.36 -12.95
CA PRO A 265 48.23 26.36 -12.09
C PRO A 265 48.65 26.69 -10.65
N LEU A 266 47.97 27.66 -10.03
CA LEU A 266 48.23 28.07 -8.65
C LEU A 266 48.10 26.89 -7.68
N CYS A 267 49.03 26.80 -6.74
CA CYS A 267 48.96 25.83 -5.65
C CYS A 267 47.90 26.26 -4.62
N PHE A 268 46.63 26.00 -4.93
CA PHE A 268 45.57 26.02 -3.94
C PHE A 268 45.58 24.68 -3.19
N SER A 269 45.90 24.75 -1.90
CA SER A 269 45.63 23.68 -0.94
C SER A 269 44.13 23.37 -0.97
N ARG A 270 43.76 22.33 -1.73
CA ARG A 270 42.36 21.91 -1.83
C ARG A 270 42.02 21.12 -0.57
N GLU A 271 41.52 21.83 0.44
CA GLU A 271 40.89 21.23 1.61
C GLU A 271 39.96 20.11 1.15
N LEU A 272 40.00 18.98 1.86
CA LEU A 272 39.21 17.81 1.53
C LEU A 272 37.72 18.21 1.63
N PRO A 273 36.96 18.32 0.52
CA PRO A 273 35.62 18.89 0.56
C PRO A 273 34.75 17.99 1.43
N SER A 274 34.18 18.59 2.47
CA SER A 274 33.53 17.92 3.59
C SER A 274 32.58 16.80 3.14
N GLN A 275 32.65 15.67 3.84
CA GLN A 275 31.73 14.56 3.61
C GLN A 275 30.30 15.05 3.87
N ILE A 276 29.41 14.83 2.90
CA ILE A 276 27.99 15.12 3.04
C ILE A 276 27.47 14.37 4.27
N PRO A 277 26.74 15.01 5.21
CA PRO A 277 26.27 14.33 6.39
C PRO A 277 25.35 13.18 5.99
N ASN A 278 25.72 11.96 6.40
CA ASN A 278 24.79 10.84 6.40
C ASN A 278 23.75 11.15 7.49
N GLY A 279 22.49 11.34 7.12
CA GLY A 279 21.42 11.51 8.10
C GLY A 279 21.40 10.29 9.03
N THR A 280 21.43 10.52 10.34
CA THR A 280 21.21 9.45 11.31
C THR A 280 19.93 9.74 12.08
N LEU A 281 18.96 8.85 11.95
CA LEU A 281 17.69 8.88 12.67
C LEU A 281 17.88 8.11 13.98
N ASP A 282 18.35 8.83 15.00
CA ASP A 282 18.60 8.29 16.33
C ASP A 282 17.29 8.18 17.13
N LEU A 283 16.82 6.95 17.33
CA LEU A 283 15.57 6.61 18.01
C LEU A 283 15.78 6.41 19.52
N SER A 284 14.81 6.87 20.31
CA SER A 284 14.70 6.58 21.74
C SER A 284 13.42 5.79 22.03
N LEU A 285 13.54 4.50 22.30
CA LEU A 285 12.40 3.60 22.51
C LEU A 285 11.94 3.62 23.98
N LEU A 286 10.69 4.02 24.22
CA LEU A 286 9.95 3.78 25.45
C LEU A 286 9.04 2.57 25.29
N TRP A 287 9.21 1.57 26.13
CA TRP A 287 8.26 0.47 26.31
C TRP A 287 7.36 0.78 27.52
N TYR A 288 6.11 1.14 27.31
CA TYR A 288 5.18 1.56 28.37
C TYR A 288 4.27 0.39 28.81
N GLY A 289 4.51 -0.11 30.02
CA GLY A 289 3.94 -1.36 30.53
C GLY A 289 4.69 -2.62 30.08
N GLN A 290 4.00 -3.75 30.01
CA GLN A 290 4.61 -5.09 29.87
C GLN A 290 4.61 -5.58 28.41
N PHE A 291 5.76 -6.08 27.95
CA PHE A 291 6.00 -6.54 26.57
C PHE A 291 6.80 -7.84 26.56
N THR A 292 6.51 -8.76 25.63
CA THR A 292 7.22 -10.03 25.50
C THR A 292 8.68 -9.83 25.04
N PRO A 293 9.60 -10.76 25.33
CA PRO A 293 10.95 -10.72 24.76
C PRO A 293 10.95 -10.77 23.22
N ILE A 294 9.95 -11.43 22.61
CA ILE A 294 9.81 -11.58 21.16
C ILE A 294 9.36 -10.26 20.53
N GLN A 295 8.40 -9.54 21.11
CA GLN A 295 8.02 -8.18 20.71
C GLN A 295 9.21 -7.22 20.75
N LYS A 296 9.97 -7.25 21.86
CA LYS A 296 11.17 -6.42 22.03
C LYS A 296 12.26 -6.75 21.00
N GLY A 297 12.52 -8.04 20.79
CA GLY A 297 13.47 -8.53 19.79
C GLY A 297 13.08 -8.14 18.37
N ARG A 298 11.86 -8.47 17.91
CA ARG A 298 11.42 -8.22 16.54
C ARG A 298 11.43 -6.74 16.14
N VAL A 299 11.12 -5.83 17.06
CA VAL A 299 11.26 -4.38 16.84
C VAL A 299 12.72 -3.99 16.65
N GLN A 300 13.65 -4.51 17.46
CA GLN A 300 15.09 -4.25 17.33
C GLN A 300 15.65 -4.85 16.03
N ASP A 301 15.33 -6.11 15.74
CA ASP A 301 15.72 -6.81 14.51
C ASP A 301 15.26 -6.04 13.26
N PHE A 302 14.03 -5.50 13.27
CA PHE A 302 13.50 -4.69 12.17
C PHE A 302 14.29 -3.38 11.99
N ILE A 303 14.54 -2.64 13.07
CA ILE A 303 15.28 -1.37 13.02
C ILE A 303 16.73 -1.59 12.53
N GLU A 304 17.37 -2.71 12.90
CA GLU A 304 18.68 -3.06 12.33
C GLU A 304 18.57 -3.46 10.85
N SER A 305 17.53 -4.21 10.48
CA SER A 305 17.25 -4.66 9.10
C SER A 305 17.04 -3.52 8.10
N VAL A 306 16.56 -2.36 8.55
CA VAL A 306 16.51 -1.12 7.74
C VAL A 306 17.89 -0.74 7.20
N ASN A 307 18.96 -0.99 7.95
CA ASN A 307 20.33 -0.68 7.57
C ASN A 307 21.04 -1.80 6.79
N PHE A 308 20.44 -2.99 6.67
CA PHE A 308 21.11 -4.22 6.24
C PHE A 308 21.20 -4.38 4.71
N ASP A 309 22.38 -4.10 4.15
CA ASP A 309 22.70 -4.25 2.72
C ASP A 309 23.50 -5.53 2.40
N ALA A 310 22.92 -6.70 2.66
CA ALA A 310 23.51 -7.96 2.22
C ALA A 310 23.53 -8.06 0.68
N LYS A 311 24.68 -8.48 0.14
CA LYS A 311 24.87 -8.75 -1.30
C LYS A 311 24.28 -10.10 -1.74
N GLU A 312 23.93 -10.96 -0.81
CA GLU A 312 23.44 -12.32 -1.09
C GLU A 312 21.93 -12.32 -1.41
N GLY A 313 21.47 -13.39 -2.07
CA GLY A 313 20.20 -13.48 -2.81
C GLY A 313 18.91 -13.56 -1.98
N LEU A 314 18.84 -12.83 -0.88
CA LEU A 314 17.68 -12.72 0.01
C LEU A 314 16.72 -11.63 -0.45
N ASP A 315 16.40 -11.56 -1.74
CA ASP A 315 15.61 -10.47 -2.29
C ASP A 315 14.10 -10.79 -2.32
N PRO A 316 13.24 -9.82 -1.96
CA PRO A 316 13.55 -8.44 -1.56
C PRO A 316 13.96 -8.29 -0.08
N LYS A 317 14.55 -7.13 0.25
CA LYS A 317 15.13 -6.80 1.56
C LYS A 317 14.46 -5.59 2.21
N VAL A 318 14.44 -5.52 3.55
CA VAL A 318 13.94 -4.34 4.30
C VAL A 318 14.72 -3.07 3.92
N SER A 319 16.03 -3.16 3.67
CA SER A 319 16.80 -2.01 3.17
C SER A 319 16.48 -1.62 1.72
N ALA A 320 15.82 -2.46 0.92
CA ALA A 320 15.34 -2.09 -0.41
C ALA A 320 14.06 -1.26 -0.33
N TRP A 321 13.19 -1.58 0.63
CA TRP A 321 12.03 -0.78 1.02
C TRP A 321 12.44 0.59 1.57
N TRP A 322 13.43 0.64 2.46
CA TRP A 322 13.91 1.91 3.02
C TRP A 322 14.48 2.86 1.97
N LYS A 323 15.09 2.36 0.88
CA LYS A 323 15.55 3.20 -0.23
C LYS A 323 14.41 3.93 -0.96
N VAL A 324 13.17 3.45 -0.86
CA VAL A 324 11.99 4.16 -1.37
C VAL A 324 11.62 5.33 -0.44
N VAL A 325 11.68 5.13 0.88
CA VAL A 325 11.59 6.20 1.90
C VAL A 325 12.67 7.25 1.65
N GLU A 326 13.93 6.85 1.51
CA GLU A 326 15.05 7.76 1.21
C GLU A 326 14.81 8.57 -0.08
N SER A 327 14.19 7.96 -1.11
CA SER A 327 13.90 8.61 -2.41
C SER A 327 12.94 9.80 -2.36
N TYR A 328 12.27 10.04 -1.24
CA TYR A 328 11.43 11.22 -1.05
C TYR A 328 12.25 12.51 -0.84
N GLN A 329 13.44 12.41 -0.23
CA GLN A 329 14.32 13.56 0.02
C GLN A 329 14.71 14.31 -1.27
N GLU A 330 14.83 13.62 -2.41
CA GLU A 330 15.14 14.25 -3.71
C GLU A 330 13.98 15.11 -4.27
N ARG A 331 12.78 14.98 -3.69
CA ARG A 331 11.53 15.53 -4.25
C ARG A 331 11.09 16.83 -3.53
N PHE A 332 11.42 16.99 -2.25
CA PHE A 332 10.99 18.12 -1.40
C PHE A 332 11.91 19.35 -1.45
N GLU A 333 12.10 19.95 -2.62
CA GLU A 333 12.75 21.27 -2.79
C GLU A 333 14.24 21.39 -2.34
N VAL A 334 14.81 20.36 -1.69
CA VAL A 334 16.23 20.25 -1.31
C VAL A 334 17.19 20.30 -2.53
N LYS A 335 16.63 20.33 -3.74
CA LYS A 335 17.31 20.73 -4.98
C LYS A 335 18.09 22.02 -4.85
N ASP A 336 17.61 23.04 -4.14
CA ASP A 336 18.33 24.33 -4.06
C ASP A 336 19.44 24.34 -3.01
N ILE A 337 19.36 23.49 -1.97
CA ILE A 337 20.47 23.22 -1.04
C ILE A 337 21.55 22.35 -1.73
N TYR A 338 21.15 21.33 -2.49
CA TYR A 338 22.08 20.38 -3.14
C TYR A 338 22.48 20.75 -4.58
N ARG A 339 22.02 21.89 -5.12
CA ARG A 339 22.25 22.33 -6.52
C ARG A 339 23.72 22.52 -6.91
N GLN A 340 24.61 22.61 -5.92
CA GLN A 340 26.03 22.91 -6.11
C GLN A 340 26.84 21.77 -6.76
N LYS A 341 26.32 20.53 -6.85
CA LYS A 341 27.05 19.40 -7.46
C LYS A 341 26.51 19.03 -8.84
N LYS A 342 27.28 19.39 -9.89
CA LYS A 342 27.11 18.93 -11.28
C LYS A 342 27.30 17.40 -11.38
N SER A 343 26.26 16.63 -11.11
CA SER A 343 26.19 15.18 -11.34
C SER A 343 24.85 14.83 -11.98
N ASN A 344 24.88 14.17 -13.15
CA ASN A 344 23.67 13.67 -13.82
C ASN A 344 23.12 12.37 -13.18
N ARG A 345 23.62 12.01 -12.00
CA ARG A 345 23.01 11.04 -11.09
C ARG A 345 22.85 11.71 -9.74
N THR A 346 21.60 12.05 -9.40
CA THR A 346 21.20 12.17 -8.00
C THR A 346 21.05 10.75 -7.45
N VAL A 347 21.49 10.56 -6.21
CA VAL A 347 21.22 9.38 -5.40
C VAL A 347 20.83 9.94 -4.05
N ALA A 348 19.67 9.54 -3.54
CA ALA A 348 19.14 10.07 -2.29
C ALA A 348 20.15 9.94 -1.14
N PRO A 349 20.26 10.93 -0.24
CA PRO A 349 21.07 10.82 0.96
C PRO A 349 20.62 9.61 1.78
N ARG A 350 21.57 8.80 2.27
CA ARG A 350 21.22 7.65 3.11
C ARG A 350 20.78 8.11 4.50
N ILE A 351 19.61 7.64 4.94
CA ILE A 351 19.12 7.80 6.31
C ILE A 351 19.46 6.50 7.07
N LYS A 352 20.45 6.54 7.96
CA LYS A 352 20.75 5.42 8.86
C LYS A 352 19.85 5.49 10.08
N VAL A 353 19.14 4.43 10.42
CA VAL A 353 18.30 4.38 11.63
C VAL A 353 19.06 3.68 12.75
N LYS A 354 18.99 4.18 13.99
CA LYS A 354 19.62 3.54 15.16
C LYS A 354 18.74 3.62 16.37
N VAL A 355 18.85 2.67 17.28
CA VAL A 355 18.36 2.83 18.66
C VAL A 355 19.51 3.37 19.50
N VAL A 356 19.43 4.61 19.98
CA VAL A 356 20.44 5.20 20.89
C VAL A 356 20.04 5.05 22.36
N ARG A 357 18.77 4.79 22.64
CA ARG A 357 18.23 4.51 23.98
C ARG A 357 17.05 3.57 23.87
N SER A 358 16.95 2.62 24.79
CA SER A 358 15.72 1.87 25.05
C SER A 358 15.53 1.71 26.55
N TYR A 359 14.30 1.90 27.04
CA TYR A 359 13.96 1.75 28.45
C TYR A 359 12.49 1.34 28.61
N VAL A 360 12.16 0.80 29.78
CA VAL A 360 10.83 0.24 30.09
C VAL A 360 10.25 0.96 31.30
N ASP A 361 8.97 1.35 31.22
CA ASP A 361 8.17 1.79 32.37
C ASP A 361 7.06 0.76 32.65
N GLU A 362 7.45 -0.36 33.27
CA GLU A 362 6.52 -1.44 33.66
C GLU A 362 5.51 -0.99 34.74
N LYS A 363 5.81 0.11 35.45
CA LYS A 363 4.92 0.68 36.47
C LYS A 363 3.82 1.56 35.86
N MET A 364 3.92 1.92 34.58
CA MET A 364 2.99 2.79 33.87
C MET A 364 2.70 4.07 34.65
N LYS A 365 3.72 4.92 34.78
CA LYS A 365 3.75 6.13 35.64
C LYS A 365 2.55 7.08 35.48
N TYR A 366 1.92 7.11 34.30
CA TYR A 366 0.78 7.98 33.99
C TYR A 366 -0.56 7.23 33.93
N GLY A 367 -0.60 5.98 34.42
CA GLY A 367 -1.76 5.11 34.45
C GLY A 367 -1.92 4.24 33.19
N LYS A 368 -2.92 3.35 33.23
CA LYS A 368 -3.32 2.47 32.13
C LYS A 368 -4.23 3.15 31.10
N GLU A 369 -4.80 4.29 31.44
CA GLU A 369 -5.65 5.06 30.52
C GLU A 369 -4.94 6.37 30.20
N LEU A 370 -4.50 6.50 28.95
CA LEU A 370 -3.77 7.66 28.46
C LEU A 370 -4.71 8.62 27.75
N THR A 371 -4.59 9.90 28.12
CA THR A 371 -5.12 11.05 27.39
C THR A 371 -4.00 11.72 26.61
N ILE A 372 -4.32 12.56 25.62
CA ILE A 372 -3.35 13.31 24.81
C ILE A 372 -2.29 14.01 25.68
N GLY A 373 -2.72 14.74 26.73
CA GLY A 373 -1.83 15.45 27.65
C GLY A 373 -1.03 14.56 28.62
N ASN A 374 -1.27 13.25 28.65
CA ASN A 374 -0.38 12.27 29.28
C ASN A 374 0.52 11.57 28.25
N ALA A 375 0.03 11.35 27.02
CA ALA A 375 0.82 10.85 25.90
C ALA A 375 2.02 11.77 25.60
N GLU A 376 1.83 13.11 25.56
CA GLU A 376 2.96 14.06 25.41
C GLU A 376 4.01 13.92 26.53
N LYS A 377 3.61 13.61 27.77
CA LYS A 377 4.55 13.42 28.90
C LYS A 377 5.35 12.11 28.77
N LEU A 378 4.82 11.11 28.08
CA LEU A 378 5.59 9.91 27.70
C LEU A 378 6.66 10.27 26.66
N VAL A 379 6.34 11.17 25.71
CA VAL A 379 7.30 11.72 24.75
C VAL A 379 8.41 12.51 25.46
N GLU A 380 8.06 13.39 26.43
CA GLU A 380 9.05 14.07 27.28
C GLU A 380 9.97 13.06 28.00
N THR A 381 9.40 12.02 28.60
CA THR A 381 10.14 10.97 29.32
C THR A 381 11.06 10.17 28.38
N ALA A 382 10.63 9.94 27.13
CA ALA A 382 11.41 9.24 26.12
C ALA A 382 12.58 10.05 25.55
N ILE A 383 12.44 11.38 25.44
CA ILE A 383 13.55 12.27 25.08
C ILE A 383 14.56 12.36 26.23
N GLY A 384 14.08 12.56 27.45
CA GLY A 384 14.93 12.87 28.60
C GLY A 384 15.81 14.09 28.33
N ASN A 385 17.13 13.92 28.45
CA ASN A 385 18.11 15.01 28.26
C ASN A 385 18.72 15.07 26.84
N MET A 386 18.19 14.32 25.87
CA MET A 386 18.80 14.19 24.54
C MET A 386 18.29 15.27 23.58
N SER A 387 19.22 15.98 22.91
CA SER A 387 18.88 17.16 22.10
C SER A 387 18.48 16.86 20.65
N LYS A 388 18.82 15.69 20.09
CA LYS A 388 18.49 15.29 18.71
C LYS A 388 18.17 13.79 18.62
N VAL A 389 16.94 13.43 19.01
CA VAL A 389 16.39 12.06 18.90
C VAL A 389 14.93 12.10 18.47
N VAL A 390 14.46 11.00 17.86
CA VAL A 390 13.04 10.71 17.70
C VAL A 390 12.59 9.76 18.81
N PRO A 391 11.82 10.23 19.80
CA PRO A 391 11.13 9.33 20.74
C PRO A 391 10.10 8.45 20.02
N VAL A 392 10.16 7.15 20.30
CA VAL A 392 9.19 6.15 19.85
C VAL A 392 8.56 5.52 21.09
N VAL A 393 7.27 5.72 21.27
CA VAL A 393 6.52 5.27 22.45
C VAL A 393 5.66 4.07 22.06
N LEU A 394 6.01 2.90 22.59
CA LEU A 394 5.31 1.64 22.37
C LEU A 394 4.43 1.36 23.60
N LEU A 395 3.11 1.26 23.41
CA LEU A 395 2.15 0.99 24.48
C LEU A 395 1.78 -0.50 24.53
N SER A 396 1.84 -1.09 25.72
CA SER A 396 1.50 -2.51 25.92
C SER A 396 -0.01 -2.78 25.92
N ALA A 397 -0.38 -4.06 25.82
CA ALA A 397 -1.74 -4.60 26.01
C ALA A 397 -2.51 -4.06 27.24
N GLN A 398 -1.77 -3.59 28.25
CA GLN A 398 -2.33 -3.11 29.51
C GLN A 398 -2.80 -1.64 29.44
N VAL A 399 -2.67 -0.98 28.29
CA VAL A 399 -2.79 0.47 28.14
C VAL A 399 -3.78 0.82 27.02
N LYS A 400 -4.75 1.68 27.33
CA LYS A 400 -5.73 2.23 26.39
C LYS A 400 -5.47 3.70 26.15
N ALA A 401 -5.45 4.13 24.89
CA ALA A 401 -5.04 5.49 24.50
C ALA A 401 -6.21 6.30 23.91
N HIS A 402 -7.23 6.55 24.73
CA HIS A 402 -8.46 7.23 24.34
C HIS A 402 -8.17 8.64 23.76
N GLY A 403 -8.61 8.86 22.51
CA GLY A 403 -8.48 10.15 21.84
C GLY A 403 -7.08 10.49 21.29
N VAL A 404 -6.15 9.54 21.27
CA VAL A 404 -4.80 9.73 20.69
C VAL A 404 -4.77 9.54 19.16
N GLY A 405 -5.85 9.05 18.56
CA GLY A 405 -6.01 8.94 17.10
C GLY A 405 -5.68 7.56 16.50
N PHE A 406 -5.68 6.50 17.31
CA PHE A 406 -5.62 5.11 16.83
C PHE A 406 -7.00 4.63 16.36
N CYS A 407 -7.02 3.55 15.57
CA CYS A 407 -8.24 2.94 14.99
C CYS A 407 -8.96 3.77 13.92
N ASP A 408 -8.18 4.62 13.23
CA ASP A 408 -8.57 5.30 12.00
C ASP A 408 -7.58 4.90 10.88
N GLY A 409 -7.70 3.65 10.44
CA GLY A 409 -6.82 3.00 9.46
C GLY A 409 -5.54 2.39 10.03
N THR A 410 -4.99 2.94 11.13
CA THR A 410 -3.73 2.47 11.75
C THR A 410 -3.73 2.50 13.28
N CYS A 411 -2.71 1.87 13.87
CA CYS A 411 -2.35 1.95 15.30
C CYS A 411 -0.99 2.62 15.52
N GLN A 412 -0.58 3.48 14.59
CA GLN A 412 0.57 4.36 14.75
C GLN A 412 0.10 5.82 14.65
N HIS A 413 0.78 6.71 15.38
CA HIS A 413 0.55 8.14 15.31
C HIS A 413 1.90 8.84 15.26
N ASN A 414 2.16 9.62 14.21
CA ASN A 414 3.29 10.54 14.13
C ASN A 414 2.80 11.98 14.32
N ALA A 415 3.49 12.77 15.16
CA ALA A 415 3.09 14.14 15.48
C ALA A 415 4.22 14.97 16.12
N LEU A 416 3.90 16.23 16.43
CA LEU A 416 4.78 17.21 17.09
C LEU A 416 4.33 17.47 18.53
N ALA A 417 5.09 16.99 19.53
CA ALA A 417 4.81 17.19 20.95
C ALA A 417 5.46 18.49 21.48
N LYS A 418 4.76 19.24 22.34
CA LYS A 418 5.29 20.48 22.96
C LYS A 418 6.03 20.18 24.27
N ILE A 419 7.34 20.00 24.16
CA ILE A 419 8.20 19.64 25.29
C ILE A 419 8.47 20.86 26.19
N LYS A 420 8.22 20.73 27.49
CA LYS A 420 8.38 21.82 28.46
C LYS A 420 9.83 22.31 28.52
N GLY A 421 10.01 23.62 28.32
CA GLY A 421 11.32 24.28 28.35
C GLY A 421 12.06 24.28 27.00
N GLN A 422 11.50 23.69 25.94
CA GLN A 422 12.03 23.79 24.58
C GLN A 422 11.19 24.77 23.75
N LYS A 423 11.84 25.52 22.84
CA LYS A 423 11.14 26.49 21.96
C LYS A 423 10.43 25.83 20.79
N GLU A 424 10.98 24.73 20.29
CA GLU A 424 10.49 24.00 19.13
C GLU A 424 9.86 22.66 19.58
N PRO A 425 8.73 22.25 18.99
CA PRO A 425 8.11 20.97 19.31
C PRO A 425 8.93 19.81 18.73
N ARG A 426 8.76 18.61 19.26
CA ARG A 426 9.55 17.43 18.88
C ARG A 426 8.75 16.42 18.06
N PRO A 427 9.29 15.93 16.92
CA PRO A 427 8.68 14.83 16.19
C PRO A 427 8.74 13.55 17.02
N TYR A 428 7.63 12.81 17.09
CA TYR A 428 7.56 11.53 17.80
C TYR A 428 6.71 10.52 17.03
N ILE A 429 6.88 9.24 17.37
CA ILE A 429 5.99 8.16 16.97
C ILE A 429 5.39 7.55 18.24
N MET A 430 4.09 7.28 18.25
CA MET A 430 3.44 6.45 19.25
C MET A 430 2.74 5.28 18.58
N VAL A 431 2.82 4.09 19.16
CA VAL A 431 2.22 2.86 18.64
C VAL A 431 1.46 2.17 19.78
N SER A 432 0.16 1.93 19.59
CA SER A 432 -0.67 1.14 20.53
C SER A 432 -0.45 -0.37 20.32
N ASN A 433 -0.88 -1.23 21.26
CA ASN A 433 -0.75 -2.67 21.04
C ASN A 433 -1.73 -3.15 19.94
N PRO A 434 -1.25 -3.67 18.80
CA PRO A 434 -2.12 -4.09 17.70
C PRO A 434 -2.97 -5.34 18.00
N GLU A 435 -2.78 -6.01 19.14
CA GLU A 435 -3.63 -7.15 19.57
C GLU A 435 -4.85 -6.72 20.40
N ASP A 436 -4.85 -5.52 21.00
CA ASP A 436 -5.91 -5.02 21.88
C ASP A 436 -6.63 -3.80 21.29
N GLU A 437 -5.87 -2.85 20.74
CA GLU A 437 -6.40 -1.66 20.10
C GLU A 437 -6.76 -2.02 18.64
N CYS A 438 -8.06 -2.20 18.37
CA CYS A 438 -8.65 -2.62 17.08
C CYS A 438 -7.85 -3.67 16.27
N PRO A 439 -7.74 -4.92 16.77
CA PRO A 439 -6.83 -5.91 16.19
C PRO A 439 -7.14 -6.33 14.76
N GLY A 440 -8.40 -6.35 14.33
CA GLY A 440 -8.76 -6.58 12.93
C GLY A 440 -8.52 -5.39 12.01
N GLU A 441 -7.96 -4.29 12.51
CA GLU A 441 -7.42 -3.19 11.72
C GLU A 441 -5.89 -3.20 11.78
N CYS A 442 -5.34 -3.29 12.98
CA CYS A 442 -3.93 -3.03 13.24
C CYS A 442 -3.02 -4.26 13.20
N ALA A 443 -3.54 -5.46 13.49
CA ALA A 443 -2.83 -6.72 13.34
C ALA A 443 -3.22 -7.48 12.07
N TRP A 444 -4.06 -6.92 11.18
CA TRP A 444 -4.29 -7.50 9.86
C TRP A 444 -2.99 -7.44 9.02
N PRO A 445 -2.54 -8.55 8.40
CA PRO A 445 -3.31 -9.74 8.05
C PRO A 445 -3.05 -10.96 8.95
N PHE A 446 -2.43 -10.79 10.12
CA PHE A 446 -2.18 -11.84 11.12
C PHE A 446 -3.36 -12.03 12.08
N HIS A 447 -4.23 -11.03 12.19
CA HIS A 447 -5.56 -11.12 12.81
C HIS A 447 -6.68 -11.01 11.76
N THR A 448 -7.88 -11.48 12.12
CA THR A 448 -9.06 -11.43 11.24
C THR A 448 -9.64 -10.01 11.14
N ALA A 449 -9.95 -9.50 9.95
CA ALA A 449 -10.33 -8.08 9.81
C ALA A 449 -11.66 -7.72 10.49
N ASP A 450 -11.74 -6.60 11.20
CA ASP A 450 -12.98 -6.21 11.92
C ASP A 450 -14.01 -5.53 11.02
N LYS A 451 -13.54 -4.99 9.90
CA LYS A 451 -14.27 -4.30 8.84
C LYS A 451 -13.70 -4.77 7.49
N GLY A 452 -14.39 -4.49 6.38
CA GLY A 452 -13.99 -4.95 5.04
C GLY A 452 -14.24 -6.45 4.79
N PRO A 453 -13.98 -6.94 3.56
CA PRO A 453 -13.82 -8.37 3.32
C PRO A 453 -12.57 -8.86 4.09
N ARG A 454 -12.67 -9.96 4.84
CA ARG A 454 -11.57 -10.39 5.74
C ARG A 454 -10.32 -10.89 5.02
N GLY A 455 -10.51 -11.59 3.91
CA GLY A 455 -9.42 -12.29 3.21
C GLY A 455 -8.92 -13.52 3.96
N MET A 456 -7.74 -13.99 3.56
CA MET A 456 -6.98 -14.96 4.34
C MET A 456 -6.27 -14.24 5.50
N THR A 457 -6.44 -14.77 6.71
CA THR A 457 -5.55 -14.48 7.84
C THR A 457 -4.35 -15.41 7.75
N TYR A 458 -3.14 -14.85 7.84
CA TYR A 458 -1.89 -15.59 7.69
C TYR A 458 -1.17 -15.77 9.03
N GLN A 459 -0.24 -16.72 9.10
CA GLN A 459 0.63 -16.85 10.27
C GLN A 459 1.65 -15.69 10.31
N PRO A 460 1.89 -15.04 11.47
CA PRO A 460 2.98 -14.08 11.65
C PRO A 460 4.37 -14.75 11.50
N PRO A 461 5.34 -14.13 10.82
CA PRO A 461 6.70 -14.68 10.65
C PRO A 461 7.48 -15.03 11.92
N SER A 462 7.15 -14.48 13.09
CA SER A 462 7.73 -14.85 14.40
C SER A 462 6.96 -15.96 15.11
N GLY A 463 5.72 -16.24 14.70
CA GLY A 463 4.76 -17.03 15.45
C GLY A 463 3.88 -16.22 16.44
N GLU A 464 4.23 -14.97 16.75
CA GLU A 464 3.50 -14.09 17.67
C GLU A 464 2.87 -12.92 16.90
N VAL A 465 1.54 -12.75 17.01
CA VAL A 465 0.76 -11.78 16.21
C VAL A 465 1.18 -10.36 16.55
N GLY A 466 1.21 -9.99 17.83
CA GLY A 466 1.61 -8.67 18.30
C GLY A 466 3.04 -8.30 17.93
N ALA A 467 3.97 -9.26 17.87
CA ALA A 467 5.36 -8.98 17.54
C ALA A 467 5.55 -8.53 16.07
N ASP A 468 4.99 -9.25 15.10
CA ASP A 468 5.05 -8.83 13.69
C ASP A 468 4.07 -7.68 13.37
N ALA A 469 2.93 -7.58 14.07
CA ALA A 469 2.02 -6.45 13.92
C ALA A 469 2.61 -5.13 14.44
N LEU A 470 3.34 -5.14 15.58
CA LEU A 470 4.10 -3.99 16.05
C LEU A 470 5.14 -3.55 15.02
N VAL A 471 5.78 -4.49 14.32
CA VAL A 471 6.69 -4.16 13.21
C VAL A 471 5.96 -3.51 12.03
N ILE A 472 4.76 -3.96 11.65
CA ILE A 472 3.95 -3.29 10.62
C ILE A 472 3.66 -1.84 11.01
N GLN A 473 3.11 -1.60 12.20
CA GLN A 473 2.73 -0.25 12.65
C GLN A 473 3.95 0.67 12.82
N LEU A 474 5.05 0.15 13.36
CA LEU A 474 6.32 0.88 13.47
C LEU A 474 6.95 1.19 12.10
N ALA A 475 6.86 0.28 11.14
CA ALA A 475 7.34 0.50 9.78
C ALA A 475 6.54 1.61 9.08
N THR A 476 5.21 1.62 9.22
CA THR A 476 4.34 2.70 8.74
C THR A 476 4.77 4.03 9.35
N GLY A 477 4.81 4.14 10.69
CA GLY A 477 5.15 5.39 11.38
C GLY A 477 6.57 5.90 11.10
N LEU A 478 7.56 5.01 10.93
CA LEU A 478 8.93 5.41 10.57
C LEU A 478 9.04 5.91 9.13
N ALA A 479 8.33 5.29 8.18
CA ALA A 479 8.30 5.75 6.79
C ALA A 479 7.57 7.10 6.68
N ASP A 480 6.44 7.25 7.35
CA ASP A 480 5.64 8.48 7.33
C ASP A 480 6.39 9.64 8.00
N LEU A 481 7.00 9.42 9.18
CA LEU A 481 7.82 10.46 9.83
C LEU A 481 9.03 10.86 8.98
N ALA A 482 9.76 9.90 8.40
CA ALA A 482 10.96 10.20 7.61
C ALA A 482 10.64 10.86 6.27
N THR A 483 9.44 10.64 5.71
CA THR A 483 8.97 11.32 4.49
C THR A 483 8.25 12.65 4.75
N ASN A 484 7.90 12.98 5.99
CA ASN A 484 7.27 14.27 6.31
C ASN A 484 8.32 15.39 6.39
N PRO A 485 8.32 16.38 5.47
CA PRO A 485 9.37 17.40 5.38
C PRO A 485 9.42 18.30 6.62
N THR A 486 8.30 18.58 7.28
CA THR A 486 8.27 19.40 8.50
C THR A 486 8.92 18.69 9.69
N LEU A 487 8.83 17.35 9.76
CA LEU A 487 9.48 16.55 10.80
C LEU A 487 10.96 16.30 10.45
N THR A 488 11.25 16.05 9.18
CA THR A 488 12.59 15.77 8.64
C THR A 488 13.49 17.02 8.61
N GLU A 489 12.93 18.21 8.38
CA GLU A 489 13.66 19.49 8.47
C GLU A 489 14.23 19.72 9.88
N PHE A 490 13.47 19.39 10.92
CA PHE A 490 13.92 19.47 12.32
C PHE A 490 15.11 18.53 12.61
N LEU A 491 15.11 17.34 11.99
CA LEU A 491 16.08 16.28 12.28
C LEU A 491 17.43 16.46 11.55
N PHE A 492 17.43 17.06 10.35
CA PHE A 492 18.63 17.17 9.52
C PHE A 492 19.11 18.61 9.27
N LYS A 493 18.51 19.62 9.91
CA LYS A 493 19.08 20.98 9.96
C LYS A 493 20.47 20.99 10.63
N SER A 494 21.46 21.51 9.91
CA SER A 494 22.72 21.93 10.52
C SER A 494 22.50 23.25 11.27
N GLU A 495 23.19 23.43 12.40
CA GLU A 495 23.20 24.70 13.15
C GLU A 495 23.99 25.81 12.43
N THR A 496 24.64 25.50 11.31
CA THR A 496 25.60 26.36 10.61
C THR A 496 25.10 26.93 9.28
N THR A 497 23.95 27.62 9.27
CA THR A 497 23.72 28.84 8.47
C THR A 497 22.40 29.51 8.85
N PRO A 498 22.38 30.81 9.21
CA PRO A 498 21.15 31.59 9.14
C PRO A 498 20.83 31.88 7.67
N TYR A 499 19.77 31.27 7.15
CA TYR A 499 19.18 31.68 5.87
C TYR A 499 18.26 32.87 6.14
N ASN A 500 18.44 33.98 5.43
CA ASN A 500 17.56 35.14 5.55
C ASN A 500 16.20 34.80 4.92
N ASP A 501 15.13 34.82 5.73
CA ASP A 501 13.75 34.66 5.26
C ASP A 501 13.28 35.93 4.53
N ASP A 502 13.64 36.01 3.26
CA ASP A 502 13.16 37.03 2.32
C ASP A 502 11.69 36.69 1.97
N GLY A 503 10.79 37.01 2.92
CA GLY A 503 9.49 36.41 3.24
C GLY A 503 8.43 36.19 2.15
N LYS A 504 8.80 35.51 1.06
CA LYS A 504 7.91 34.95 0.05
C LYS A 504 7.41 33.61 0.55
N ARG A 505 6.15 33.57 0.98
CA ARG A 505 5.41 32.32 1.21
C ARG A 505 5.37 31.54 -0.09
N ASN A 506 6.29 30.58 -0.26
CA ASN A 506 6.36 29.77 -1.47
C ASN A 506 5.07 28.98 -1.65
N HIS A 507 4.67 28.85 -2.91
CA HIS A 507 3.43 28.22 -3.31
C HIS A 507 3.52 26.72 -3.04
N VAL A 508 2.89 26.23 -1.96
CA VAL A 508 2.92 24.80 -1.60
C VAL A 508 2.50 23.96 -2.81
N SER A 509 3.42 23.16 -3.31
CA SER A 509 3.21 22.36 -4.51
C SER A 509 2.11 21.33 -4.26
N SER A 510 1.09 21.30 -5.12
CA SER A 510 -0.12 20.46 -4.97
C SER A 510 0.11 18.95 -5.22
N ILE A 511 1.34 18.50 -5.03
CA ILE A 511 1.82 17.12 -5.18
C ILE A 511 2.51 16.65 -3.88
N TYR A 512 2.35 17.39 -2.78
CA TYR A 512 2.65 16.85 -1.45
C TYR A 512 1.71 15.68 -1.14
N ILE A 513 2.27 14.58 -0.65
CA ILE A 513 1.53 13.40 -0.21
C ILE A 513 1.95 13.15 1.23
N ALA A 514 1.05 13.50 2.14
CA ALA A 514 1.16 13.17 3.55
C ALA A 514 1.17 11.64 3.73
N ASP A 515 1.92 11.18 4.74
CA ASP A 515 1.89 9.84 5.30
C ASP A 515 1.77 8.71 4.24
N PRO A 516 2.77 8.58 3.33
CA PRO A 516 2.69 7.74 2.14
C PRO A 516 2.69 6.22 2.40
N ALA A 517 3.05 5.75 3.59
CA ALA A 517 2.83 4.37 4.03
C ALA A 517 1.41 4.21 4.61
N THR A 518 0.93 5.16 5.43
CA THR A 518 -0.48 5.18 5.88
C THR A 518 -1.46 5.27 4.70
N LYS A 519 -1.13 6.02 3.64
CA LYS A 519 -1.89 6.03 2.38
C LYS A 519 -1.98 4.65 1.70
N CYS A 520 -1.04 3.76 2.00
CA CYS A 520 -0.97 2.38 1.51
C CYS A 520 -1.38 1.35 2.57
N THR A 521 -2.17 1.76 3.56
CA THR A 521 -2.82 0.90 4.56
C THR A 521 -3.43 -0.35 3.93
N ARG A 522 -3.15 -1.51 4.54
CA ARG A 522 -3.55 -2.86 4.09
C ARG A 522 -3.04 -3.28 2.70
N VAL A 523 -2.07 -2.58 2.11
CA VAL A 523 -1.33 -3.02 0.91
C VAL A 523 0.05 -3.54 1.33
N PHE A 524 0.32 -4.83 1.08
CA PHE A 524 1.62 -5.46 1.41
C PHE A 524 2.33 -6.06 0.18
N GLY A 525 1.57 -6.51 -0.81
CA GLY A 525 2.07 -7.11 -2.04
C GLY A 525 1.46 -6.50 -3.29
N SER A 526 2.05 -6.80 -4.44
CA SER A 526 1.52 -6.35 -5.73
C SER A 526 0.13 -6.97 -5.97
N GLY A 527 -0.80 -6.19 -6.51
CA GLY A 527 -2.17 -6.61 -6.79
C GLY A 527 -3.17 -6.56 -5.62
N ALA A 528 -2.81 -6.00 -4.45
CA ALA A 528 -3.68 -5.93 -3.27
C ALA A 528 -5.05 -5.25 -3.52
N PHE A 529 -6.08 -5.64 -2.78
CA PHE A 529 -7.42 -5.05 -2.78
C PHE A 529 -8.11 -5.28 -1.42
N PRO A 530 -9.29 -4.69 -1.11
CA PRO A 530 -9.97 -4.92 0.16
C PRO A 530 -10.21 -6.41 0.44
N GLY A 531 -9.55 -6.97 1.46
CA GLY A 531 -9.55 -8.40 1.77
C GLY A 531 -8.53 -9.25 1.01
N PHE A 532 -7.55 -8.65 0.34
CA PHE A 532 -6.41 -9.34 -0.23
C PHE A 532 -5.15 -8.52 -0.03
N THR A 533 -4.18 -9.08 0.69
CA THR A 533 -2.86 -8.48 1.01
C THR A 533 -2.06 -8.00 -0.20
N GLY A 534 -2.46 -8.44 -1.40
CA GLY A 534 -1.56 -8.55 -2.54
C GLY A 534 -0.73 -9.83 -2.42
N ARG A 535 0.04 -10.11 -3.45
CA ARG A 535 0.88 -11.31 -3.50
C ARG A 535 2.05 -11.16 -2.53
N ILE A 536 2.08 -12.01 -1.52
CA ILE A 536 3.13 -12.09 -0.49
C ILE A 536 3.68 -13.53 -0.44
N ARG A 537 4.88 -13.73 0.09
CA ARG A 537 5.47 -15.07 0.23
C ARG A 537 5.00 -15.72 1.52
N VAL A 538 4.91 -17.04 1.51
CA VAL A 538 4.66 -17.87 2.69
C VAL A 538 5.87 -18.77 2.89
N ASP A 539 6.34 -18.86 4.13
CA ASP A 539 7.39 -19.79 4.53
C ASP A 539 6.86 -21.24 4.53
N PRO A 540 7.42 -22.17 3.74
CA PRO A 540 6.95 -23.56 3.70
C PRO A 540 7.24 -24.36 4.98
N VAL A 541 8.06 -23.84 5.91
CA VAL A 541 8.40 -24.49 7.18
C VAL A 541 7.56 -23.96 8.33
N THR A 542 7.37 -22.63 8.41
CA THR A 542 6.67 -21.99 9.54
C THR A 542 5.24 -21.55 9.21
N GLY A 543 4.84 -21.55 7.94
CA GLY A 543 3.61 -20.92 7.47
C GLY A 543 3.62 -19.38 7.50
N GLY A 544 4.69 -18.76 8.01
CA GLY A 544 4.80 -17.32 8.21
C GLY A 544 4.74 -16.54 6.90
N ALA A 545 3.86 -15.54 6.81
CA ALA A 545 3.68 -14.73 5.59
C ALA A 545 4.47 -13.42 5.64
N PHE A 546 5.26 -13.16 4.59
CA PHE A 546 6.26 -12.10 4.55
C PHE A 546 6.42 -11.51 3.15
N ASN A 547 6.92 -10.28 3.07
CA ASN A 547 7.27 -9.62 1.81
C ASN A 547 8.70 -9.07 1.79
N SER A 548 9.50 -9.30 2.84
CA SER A 548 10.89 -8.82 2.91
C SER A 548 11.77 -9.69 3.83
N HIS A 549 13.08 -9.68 3.59
CA HIS A 549 14.09 -10.23 4.50
C HIS A 549 14.93 -9.13 5.17
N GLY A 550 15.31 -9.36 6.42
CA GLY A 550 16.18 -8.50 7.22
C GLY A 550 17.52 -9.14 7.58
N ILE A 551 18.09 -8.71 8.71
CA ILE A 551 19.28 -9.35 9.31
C ILE A 551 19.03 -10.84 9.57
N ASN A 552 20.09 -11.64 9.63
CA ASN A 552 20.04 -13.05 10.06
C ASN A 552 19.00 -13.93 9.32
N HIS A 553 18.66 -13.57 8.06
CA HIS A 553 17.60 -14.18 7.26
C HIS A 553 16.17 -14.05 7.83
N LEU A 554 15.96 -13.20 8.85
CA LEU A 554 14.66 -12.95 9.44
C LEU A 554 13.67 -12.41 8.40
N LYS A 555 12.43 -12.87 8.51
CA LYS A 555 11.34 -12.56 7.58
C LYS A 555 10.39 -11.56 8.21
N PHE A 556 9.98 -10.57 7.44
CA PHE A 556 9.10 -9.50 7.88
C PHE A 556 8.01 -9.22 6.83
N LEU A 557 6.84 -8.84 7.32
CA LEU A 557 5.80 -8.20 6.52
C LEU A 557 5.82 -6.71 6.82
N ILE A 558 6.06 -5.87 5.82
CA ILE A 558 6.19 -4.42 5.96
C ILE A 558 5.23 -3.71 4.96
N PRO A 559 4.64 -2.56 5.31
CA PRO A 559 3.64 -1.89 4.47
C PRO A 559 4.25 -1.46 3.12
N SER A 560 3.43 -1.42 2.08
CA SER A 560 3.79 -0.69 0.86
C SER A 560 3.93 0.82 1.13
N ILE A 561 4.70 1.50 0.29
CA ILE A 561 4.85 2.97 0.30
C ILE A 561 4.32 3.49 -1.03
N TRP A 562 3.53 4.56 -1.02
CA TRP A 562 3.10 5.23 -2.25
C TRP A 562 4.32 5.71 -3.07
N ASP A 563 4.40 5.46 -4.38
CA ASP A 563 5.34 6.18 -5.25
C ASP A 563 4.60 7.26 -6.06
N PRO A 564 4.90 8.56 -5.84
CA PRO A 564 4.37 9.65 -6.64
C PRO A 564 4.63 9.54 -8.16
N LYS A 565 5.61 8.72 -8.60
CA LYS A 565 5.90 8.51 -10.04
C LYS A 565 4.87 7.58 -10.70
N THR A 566 4.60 6.43 -10.10
CA THR A 566 3.63 5.45 -10.63
C THR A 566 2.19 5.77 -10.24
N LYS A 567 2.01 6.65 -9.23
CA LYS A 567 0.72 6.92 -8.57
C LYS A 567 0.08 5.63 -8.03
N SER A 568 0.87 4.81 -7.37
CA SER A 568 0.42 3.55 -6.78
C SER A 568 1.28 3.15 -5.58
N CYS A 569 0.76 2.23 -4.76
CA CYS A 569 1.48 1.64 -3.64
C CYS A 569 2.55 0.67 -4.11
N TRP A 570 3.82 1.08 -4.00
CA TRP A 570 4.97 0.23 -4.27
C TRP A 570 5.21 -0.72 -3.09
N THR A 571 5.37 -2.01 -3.40
CA THR A 571 5.77 -3.07 -2.46
C THR A 571 7.19 -3.52 -2.79
N PRO A 572 7.92 -4.15 -1.84
CA PRO A 572 9.17 -4.83 -2.17
C PRO A 572 9.02 -6.04 -3.12
N MET A 573 7.79 -6.53 -3.39
CA MET A 573 7.50 -7.79 -4.11
C MET A 573 6.91 -7.66 -5.53
#